data_AF-A0A0C4E4Y9-F1
#
_entry.id   AF-A0A0C4E4Y9-F1
#
_cell.length_a   1.000
_cell.length_b   1.000
_cell.length_c   1.000
_cell.angle_alpha   90.00
_cell.angle_beta   90.00
_cell.angle_gamma   90.00
#
_symmetry.space_group_name_H-M   'P 1'
#
loop_
_entity.id
_entity.type
_entity.pdbx_description
1 polymer ?
#
loop_
_entity_poly.entity_id
_entity_poly.type
_entity_poly.pdbx_seq_one_letter_code
_entity_poly.pdbx_strand_id
1 'polypeptide(L)'
;MDHCATVLLEFPTEAVLGDHDAYNKAVKNHINNITQIFKDEGTAIAANARSLLDCLNPQIHSISYLAILDALLPSSADLGRSQHQYDEGLAERIILFLRRFDPIQMRYYGVPFTNLFTAVGSGQIMPV
;
A
#
# COMPACT_ATOMS: atom_id res chain seq x y z
N MET A 1 6.91 -16.00 -0.03
CA MET A 1 6.66 -15.31 1.25
C MET A 1 7.88 -14.55 1.73
N ASP A 2 9.00 -15.22 2.09
CA ASP A 2 10.21 -14.50 2.55
C ASP A 2 10.78 -13.54 1.50
N HIS A 3 10.71 -13.91 0.22
CA HIS A 3 11.10 -13.04 -0.88
C HIS A 3 10.20 -11.78 -0.99
N CYS A 4 8.87 -11.94 -0.92
CA CYS A 4 7.93 -10.82 -0.89
C CYS A 4 8.19 -9.86 0.27
N ALA A 5 8.32 -10.40 1.48
CA ALA A 5 8.57 -9.60 2.65
C ALA A 5 9.88 -8.80 2.51
N THR A 6 10.92 -9.43 1.97
CA THR A 6 12.21 -8.77 1.70
C THR A 6 12.05 -7.58 0.78
N VAL A 7 11.42 -7.77 -0.39
CA VAL A 7 11.20 -6.69 -1.37
C VAL A 7 10.34 -5.57 -0.77
N LEU A 8 9.28 -5.90 -0.03
CA LEU A 8 8.39 -4.91 0.58
C LEU A 8 9.09 -4.08 1.67
N LEU A 9 10.12 -4.62 2.33
CA LEU A 9 10.91 -3.96 3.38
C LEU A 9 12.16 -3.24 2.85
N GLU A 10 12.49 -3.37 1.57
CA GLU A 10 13.80 -2.97 1.03
C GLU A 10 13.96 -1.45 0.82
N PHE A 11 12.92 -0.64 1.04
CA PHE A 11 13.01 0.79 0.78
C PHE A 11 14.00 1.46 1.77
N PRO A 12 15.05 2.13 1.27
CA PRO A 12 16.03 2.80 2.12
C PRO A 12 15.40 3.99 2.84
N THR A 13 15.74 4.18 4.11
CA THR A 13 15.32 5.36 4.89
C THR A 13 15.94 6.64 4.33
N GLU A 14 15.24 7.78 4.39
CA GLU A 14 15.76 9.08 3.91
C GLU A 14 17.15 9.43 4.44
N ALA A 15 17.47 9.06 5.69
CA ALA A 15 18.78 9.30 6.28
C ALA A 15 19.96 8.68 5.50
N VAL A 16 19.68 7.67 4.66
CA VAL A 16 20.67 6.98 3.82
C VAL A 16 20.81 7.65 2.46
N LEU A 17 19.78 8.34 1.98
CA LEU A 17 19.71 8.96 0.67
C LEU A 17 20.05 10.45 0.81
N GLY A 18 21.34 10.75 0.80
CA GLY A 18 21.88 12.08 1.08
C GLY A 18 21.56 13.18 0.04
N ASP A 19 20.89 12.86 -1.07
CA ASP A 19 20.40 13.85 -2.05
C ASP A 19 19.08 13.43 -2.73
N HIS A 20 18.44 14.40 -3.39
CA HIS A 20 17.13 14.23 -4.02
C HIS A 20 17.14 13.27 -5.23
N ASP A 21 18.22 13.25 -6.01
CA ASP A 21 18.31 12.42 -7.22
C ASP A 21 18.47 10.94 -6.86
N ALA A 22 19.27 10.65 -5.83
CA ALA A 22 19.41 9.33 -5.24
C ALA A 22 18.06 8.83 -4.71
N TYR A 23 17.31 9.69 -4.01
CA TYR A 23 15.96 9.36 -3.54
C TYR A 23 15.01 9.05 -4.70
N ASN A 24 14.94 9.93 -5.69
CA ASN A 24 14.09 9.77 -6.88
C ASN A 24 14.40 8.46 -7.64
N LYS A 25 15.67 8.07 -7.73
CA LYS A 25 16.07 6.80 -8.33
C LYS A 25 15.65 5.60 -7.47
N ALA A 26 15.92 5.65 -6.17
CA ALA A 26 15.58 4.58 -5.23
C ALA A 26 14.07 4.31 -5.19
N VAL A 27 13.25 5.36 -5.11
CA VAL A 27 11.79 5.23 -5.05
C VAL A 27 11.19 4.66 -6.33
N LYS A 28 11.69 5.07 -7.50
CA LYS A 28 11.25 4.51 -8.78
C LYS A 28 11.64 3.03 -8.92
N ASN A 29 12.85 2.68 -8.52
CA ASN A 29 13.30 1.28 -8.51
C ASN A 29 12.42 0.44 -7.57
N HIS A 30 12.13 0.95 -6.38
CA HIS A 30 11.27 0.27 -5.41
C HIS A 30 9.85 0.05 -5.95
N ILE A 31 9.25 1.07 -6.56
CA ILE A 31 7.94 0.96 -7.22
C ILE A 31 7.96 -0.10 -8.33
N ASN A 32 9.03 -0.15 -9.12
CA ASN A 32 9.16 -1.17 -10.17
C ASN A 32 9.24 -2.58 -9.57
N ASN A 33 10.02 -2.77 -8.51
CA ASN A 33 10.15 -4.06 -7.83
C ASN A 33 8.81 -4.50 -7.22
N ILE A 34 8.08 -3.58 -6.57
CA ILE A 34 6.73 -3.84 -6.06
C ILE A 34 5.80 -4.23 -7.20
N THR A 35 5.80 -3.46 -8.29
CA THR A 35 4.93 -3.74 -9.44
C THR A 35 5.21 -5.13 -10.02
N GLN A 36 6.49 -5.51 -10.08
CA GLN A 36 6.89 -6.82 -10.57
C GLN A 36 6.43 -7.93 -9.63
N ILE A 37 6.67 -7.81 -8.32
CA ILE A 37 6.30 -8.87 -7.38
C ILE A 37 4.78 -9.03 -7.24
N PHE A 38 3.98 -7.97 -7.40
CA PHE A 38 2.53 -8.08 -7.45
C PHE A 38 2.03 -8.77 -8.73
N LYS A 39 2.75 -8.65 -9.85
CA LYS A 39 2.44 -9.42 -11.06
C LYS A 39 2.77 -10.90 -10.89
N ASP A 40 3.91 -11.19 -10.27
CA ASP A 40 4.42 -12.55 -10.15
C ASP A 40 3.76 -13.34 -9.02
N GLU A 41 3.50 -12.67 -7.88
CA GLU A 41 3.03 -13.29 -6.63
C GLU A 41 1.73 -12.67 -6.07
N GLY A 42 0.96 -11.94 -6.88
CA GLY A 42 -0.22 -11.19 -6.43
C GLY A 42 -1.25 -12.00 -5.63
N THR A 43 -1.52 -13.24 -6.02
CA THR A 43 -2.43 -14.14 -5.28
C THR A 43 -1.89 -14.52 -3.91
N ALA A 44 -0.59 -14.78 -3.81
CA ALA A 44 0.06 -15.10 -2.55
C ALA A 44 0.12 -13.87 -1.62
N ILE A 45 0.35 -12.69 -2.19
CA ILE A 45 0.32 -11.41 -1.45
C ILE A 45 -1.08 -11.16 -0.89
N ALA A 46 -2.13 -11.29 -1.71
CA ALA A 46 -3.52 -11.10 -1.26
C ALA A 46 -3.89 -12.08 -0.14
N ALA A 47 -3.50 -13.36 -0.26
CA ALA A 47 -3.75 -14.37 0.76
C ALA A 47 -3.05 -14.11 2.10
N ASN A 48 -1.93 -13.37 2.10
CA ASN A 48 -1.11 -13.08 3.28
C ASN A 48 -1.09 -11.59 3.65
N ALA A 49 -1.98 -10.79 3.07
CA ALA A 49 -1.89 -9.34 3.11
C ALA A 49 -1.87 -8.78 4.54
N ARG A 50 -2.69 -9.33 5.44
CA ARG A 50 -2.74 -8.90 6.86
C ARG A 50 -1.38 -9.10 7.55
N SER A 51 -0.80 -10.29 7.43
CA SER A 51 0.51 -10.62 8.02
C SER A 51 1.63 -9.77 7.42
N LEU A 52 1.55 -9.46 6.12
CA LEU A 52 2.52 -8.57 5.48
C LEU A 52 2.38 -7.13 6.00
N LEU A 53 1.16 -6.63 6.17
CA LEU A 53 0.91 -5.31 6.77
C LEU A 53 1.39 -5.22 8.22
N ASP A 54 1.38 -6.32 8.98
CA ASP A 54 1.95 -6.38 10.34
C ASP A 54 3.47 -6.19 10.38
N CYS A 55 4.17 -6.62 9.34
CA CYS A 55 5.62 -6.48 9.24
C CYS A 55 6.05 -5.08 8.77
N LEU A 56 5.13 -4.28 8.22
CA LEU A 56 5.45 -3.00 7.60
C LEU A 56 5.18 -1.81 8.54
N ASN A 57 6.19 -0.95 8.71
CA ASN A 57 5.99 0.39 9.27
C ASN A 57 5.41 1.32 8.19
N PRO A 58 4.18 1.85 8.32
CA PRO A 58 3.56 2.70 7.31
C PRO A 58 4.28 4.04 7.09
N GLN A 59 5.11 4.49 8.03
CA GLN A 59 5.93 5.70 7.89
C GLN A 59 7.22 5.44 7.08
N ILE A 60 7.76 4.23 7.11
CA ILE A 60 9.02 3.89 6.43
C ILE A 60 8.74 3.21 5.08
N HIS A 61 7.72 2.35 5.04
CA HIS A 61 7.37 1.51 3.90
C HIS A 61 6.03 1.94 3.27
N SER A 62 5.75 3.24 3.17
CA SER A 62 4.44 3.74 2.75
C SER A 62 4.00 3.21 1.39
N ILE A 63 4.90 3.12 0.42
CA ILE A 63 4.58 2.60 -0.93
C ILE A 63 4.20 1.11 -0.84
N SER A 64 5.01 0.30 -0.15
CA SER A 64 4.75 -1.13 0.03
C SER A 64 3.43 -1.36 0.77
N TYR A 65 3.18 -0.60 1.84
CA TYR A 65 1.97 -0.68 2.64
C TYR A 65 0.74 -0.34 1.79
N LEU A 66 0.81 0.77 1.04
CA LEU A 66 -0.28 1.21 0.17
C LEU A 66 -0.53 0.24 -0.99
N ALA A 67 0.51 -0.34 -1.58
CA ALA A 67 0.33 -1.35 -2.64
C ALA A 67 -0.47 -2.56 -2.15
N ILE A 68 -0.22 -3.01 -0.92
CA ILE A 68 -1.00 -4.10 -0.31
C ILE A 68 -2.44 -3.64 -0.03
N LEU A 69 -2.62 -2.43 0.52
CA LEU A 69 -3.96 -1.88 0.75
C LEU A 69 -4.74 -1.80 -0.56
N ASP A 70 -4.17 -1.24 -1.62
CA ASP A 70 -4.81 -1.08 -2.94
C ASP A 70 -5.26 -2.43 -3.53
N ALA A 71 -4.48 -3.50 -3.34
CA ALA A 71 -4.86 -4.85 -3.75
C ALA A 71 -6.00 -5.47 -2.91
N LEU A 72 -6.26 -4.95 -1.71
CA LEU A 72 -7.39 -5.33 -0.86
C LEU A 72 -8.61 -4.43 -1.07
N LEU A 73 -8.45 -3.28 -1.75
CA LEU A 73 -9.58 -2.40 -2.02
C LEU A 73 -10.55 -3.06 -3.02
N PRO A 74 -11.85 -2.82 -2.87
CA PRO A 74 -12.81 -3.26 -3.85
C PRO A 74 -12.54 -2.58 -5.20
N SER A 75 -12.69 -3.34 -6.28
CA SER A 75 -12.52 -2.80 -7.63
C SER A 75 -13.63 -1.80 -7.93
N SER A 76 -13.34 -0.81 -8.79
CA SER A 76 -14.33 0.16 -9.27
C SER A 76 -15.58 -0.50 -9.89
N ALA A 77 -15.45 -1.73 -10.40
CA ALA A 77 -16.57 -2.51 -10.93
C ALA A 77 -17.48 -3.11 -9.84
N ASP A 78 -16.98 -3.25 -8.62
CA ASP A 78 -17.67 -3.80 -7.45
C ASP A 78 -18.36 -2.70 -6.63
N LEU A 79 -17.87 -1.46 -6.76
CA LEU A 79 -18.49 -0.25 -6.18
C LEU A 79 -19.96 -0.14 -6.65
N GLY A 80 -20.90 -0.48 -5.77
CA GLY A 80 -22.35 -0.41 -6.01
C GLY A 80 -23.05 -1.73 -6.35
N ARG A 81 -22.34 -2.87 -6.48
CA ARG A 81 -22.97 -4.17 -6.80
C ARG A 81 -23.24 -5.08 -5.60
N SER A 82 -22.60 -4.82 -4.46
CA SER A 82 -22.82 -5.58 -3.24
C SER A 82 -22.61 -4.70 -2.01
N GLN A 83 -23.38 -4.95 -0.94
CA GLN A 83 -23.02 -4.47 0.39
C GLN A 83 -21.70 -5.16 0.74
N HIS A 84 -20.58 -4.47 0.55
CA HIS A 84 -19.33 -4.95 1.12
C HIS A 84 -19.51 -5.03 2.62
N GLN A 85 -19.32 -6.24 3.15
CA GLN A 85 -19.37 -6.48 4.57
C GLN A 85 -18.23 -5.69 5.19
N TYR A 86 -18.57 -4.84 6.16
CA TYR A 86 -17.58 -4.04 6.87
C TYR A 86 -16.46 -4.94 7.42
N ASP A 87 -15.23 -4.65 7.01
CA ASP A 87 -14.02 -5.32 7.48
C ASP A 87 -13.28 -4.37 8.43
N GLU A 88 -13.54 -4.53 9.73
CA GLU A 88 -12.93 -3.74 10.81
C GLU A 88 -11.40 -3.78 10.74
N GLY A 89 -10.81 -4.95 10.45
CA GLY A 89 -9.36 -5.09 10.38
C GLY A 89 -8.75 -4.34 9.21
N LEU A 90 -9.41 -4.31 8.04
CA LEU A 90 -8.96 -3.50 6.91
C LEU A 90 -9.12 -2.00 7.22
N ALA A 91 -10.24 -1.60 7.82
CA ALA A 91 -10.49 -0.23 8.22
C ALA A 91 -9.41 0.29 9.19
N GLU A 92 -9.06 -0.48 10.22
CA GLU A 92 -8.00 -0.12 11.17
C GLU A 92 -6.64 0.09 10.47
N ARG A 93 -6.30 -0.76 9.50
CA ARG A 93 -5.03 -0.65 8.74
C ARG A 93 -5.00 0.58 7.86
N ILE A 94 -6.13 0.94 7.26
CA ILE A 94 -6.28 2.16 6.46
C ILE A 94 -6.16 3.39 7.37
N ILE A 95 -6.82 3.40 8.53
CA ILE A 95 -6.70 4.49 9.51
C ILE A 95 -5.26 4.63 9.98
N LEU A 96 -4.60 3.51 10.31
CA LEU A 96 -3.20 3.50 10.72
C LEU A 96 -2.30 4.11 9.62
N PHE A 97 -2.51 3.72 8.37
CA PHE A 97 -1.78 4.25 7.23
C PHE A 97 -2.01 5.75 7.05
N LEU A 98 -3.27 6.20 7.00
CA LEU A 98 -3.63 7.62 6.83
C LEU A 98 -3.07 8.52 7.94
N ARG A 99 -2.79 7.97 9.13
CA ARG A 99 -2.18 8.69 10.26
C ARG A 99 -0.66 8.76 10.20
N ARG A 100 0.01 7.90 9.42
CA ARG A 100 1.45 7.64 9.56
C ARG A 100 2.24 7.68 8.25
N PHE A 101 1.58 7.66 7.10
CA PHE A 101 2.27 7.59 5.81
C PHE A 101 3.28 8.73 5.63
N ASP A 102 4.34 8.45 4.89
CA ASP A 102 5.31 9.43 4.45
C ASP A 102 4.76 10.19 3.22
N PRO A 103 4.49 11.50 3.33
CA PRO A 103 3.98 12.29 2.22
C PRO A 103 4.96 12.43 1.06
N ILE A 104 6.27 12.28 1.28
CA ILE A 104 7.29 12.33 0.23
C ILE A 104 7.17 11.09 -0.66
N GLN A 105 7.03 9.90 -0.06
CA GLN A 105 6.72 8.67 -0.80
C GLN A 105 5.41 8.76 -1.59
N MET A 106 4.34 9.34 -1.03
CA MET A 106 3.05 9.44 -1.70
C MET A 106 3.07 10.30 -2.97
N ARG A 107 3.99 11.26 -3.08
CA ARG A 107 4.18 12.02 -4.34
C ARG A 107 4.56 11.13 -5.52
N TYR A 108 5.18 9.98 -5.26
CA TYR A 108 5.59 9.03 -6.29
C TYR A 108 4.55 7.92 -6.56
N TYR A 109 3.55 7.76 -5.68
CA TYR A 109 2.59 6.65 -5.73
C TYR A 109 1.13 7.14 -5.72
N GLY A 110 0.85 8.16 -6.53
CA GLY A 110 -0.40 8.92 -6.47
C GLY A 110 -1.67 8.20 -6.94
N VAL A 111 -1.58 7.27 -7.91
CA VAL A 111 -2.76 6.56 -8.43
C VAL A 111 -3.35 5.62 -7.35
N PRO A 112 -2.59 4.68 -6.76
CA PRO A 112 -3.08 3.87 -5.64
C PRO A 112 -3.53 4.71 -4.44
N PHE A 113 -2.88 5.85 -4.20
CA PHE A 113 -3.28 6.76 -3.13
C PHE A 113 -4.66 7.38 -3.39
N THR A 114 -4.94 7.74 -4.64
CA THR A 114 -6.25 8.25 -5.07
C THR A 114 -7.34 7.17 -4.97
N ASN A 115 -7.00 5.93 -5.34
CA ASN A 115 -7.91 4.79 -5.19
C ASN A 115 -8.33 4.60 -3.73
N LEU A 116 -7.38 4.70 -2.78
CA LEU A 116 -7.67 4.61 -1.36
C LEU A 116 -8.70 5.65 -0.90
N PHE A 117 -8.52 6.93 -1.26
CA PHE A 117 -9.49 7.96 -0.90
C PHE A 117 -10.84 7.76 -1.57
N THR A 118 -10.86 7.28 -2.81
CA THR A 118 -12.10 7.00 -3.53
C THR A 118 -12.88 5.88 -2.83
N ALA A 119 -12.18 4.82 -2.44
CA ALA A 119 -12.78 3.69 -1.73
C ALA A 119 -13.27 4.09 -0.32
N VAL A 120 -12.49 4.86 0.43
CA VAL A 120 -12.91 5.40 1.74
C VAL A 120 -14.11 6.34 1.61
N GLY A 121 -14.08 7.27 0.65
CA GLY A 121 -15.15 8.24 0.41
C GLY A 121 -16.44 7.62 -0.13
N SER A 122 -16.37 6.40 -0.69
CA SER A 122 -17.56 5.67 -1.16
C SER A 122 -18.47 5.16 -0.03
N GLY A 123 -17.98 5.13 1.22
CA GLY A 123 -18.71 4.55 2.35
C GLY A 123 -18.77 3.02 2.38
N GLN A 124 -18.06 2.33 1.49
CA GLN A 124 -18.02 0.86 1.47
C GLN A 124 -17.00 0.24 2.43
N ILE A 125 -15.97 1.00 2.81
CA ILE A 125 -14.90 0.52 3.71
C ILE A 125 -15.07 1.03 5.13
N MET A 126 -15.51 2.28 5.27
CA MET A 126 -15.79 2.91 6.54
C MET A 126 -17.30 3.08 6.67
N PRO A 127 -17.90 2.74 7.84
CA PRO A 127 -19.30 3.06 8.07
C PRO A 127 -19.49 4.57 7.98
N VAL A 128 -20.55 4.98 7.28
CA VAL A 128 -20.96 6.38 7.07
C VAL A 128 -21.92 6.83 8.17
#